data_AF-A0AAV3Q0F2-F1
#
_entry.id   AF-A0AAV3Q0F2-F1
#
_cell.length_a   1.000
_cell.length_b   1.000
_cell.length_c   1.000
_cell.angle_alpha   90.00
_cell.angle_beta   90.00
_cell.angle_gamma   90.00
#
_symmetry.space_group_name_H-M   'P 1'
#
loop_
_entity.id
_entity.type
_entity.pdbx_description
1 polymer ?
#
loop_
_entity_poly.entity_id
_entity_poly.type
_entity_poly.pdbx_seq_one_letter_code
_entity_poly.pdbx_strand_id
1 'polypeptide(L)'
;MTQFRPIALCNTVAKVIAKVLAMRLKNVLPTIISETRSTFVSNKLIMDNVLFSYELYHFIKHKKTGSVGYMSIKLDMKAYDRIE
;
A
#
# COMPACT_ATOMS: atom_id res chain seq x y z
N MET A 1 -27.95 -1.26 11.40
CA MET A 1 -27.50 -2.61 10.97
C MET A 1 -26.88 -2.57 9.57
N THR A 2 -25.92 -1.67 9.29
CA THR A 2 -25.32 -1.48 7.95
C THR A 2 -23.81 -1.20 8.05
N GLN A 3 -23.12 -1.77 9.04
CA GLN A 3 -21.69 -1.56 9.29
C GLN A 3 -20.81 -2.80 9.04
N PHE A 4 -21.34 -3.84 8.40
CA PHE A 4 -20.55 -5.04 8.10
C PHE A 4 -19.91 -4.95 6.71
N ARG A 5 -18.61 -5.20 6.65
CA ARG A 5 -17.90 -5.36 5.38
C ARG A 5 -18.13 -6.79 4.87
N PRO A 6 -18.75 -7.00 3.71
CA PRO A 6 -18.93 -8.33 3.15
C PRO A 6 -17.56 -8.95 2.82
N ILE A 7 -17.37 -10.21 3.19
CA ILE A 7 -16.18 -11.00 2.85
C ILE A 7 -16.58 -11.99 1.76
N ALA A 8 -15.94 -11.93 0.60
CA ALA A 8 -16.14 -12.90 -0.45
C ALA A 8 -15.44 -14.22 -0.09
N LEU A 9 -16.21 -15.29 0.11
CA LEU A 9 -15.66 -16.63 0.37
C LEU A 9 -15.62 -17.42 -0.94
N CYS A 10 -14.41 -17.58 -1.50
CA CYS A 10 -14.17 -18.39 -2.70
C CYS A 10 -13.93 -19.88 -2.34
N ASN A 11 -14.21 -20.77 -3.29
CA ASN A 11 -13.94 -22.21 -3.20
C ASN A 11 -12.44 -22.48 -2.90
N THR A 12 -12.16 -23.50 -2.08
CA THR A 12 -10.79 -23.88 -1.67
C THR A 12 -9.89 -24.19 -2.86
N VAL A 13 -10.40 -24.85 -3.91
CA VAL A 13 -9.63 -25.12 -5.13
C VAL A 13 -9.17 -23.83 -5.81
N ALA A 14 -10.09 -22.87 -5.96
CA ALA A 14 -9.77 -21.57 -6.55
C ALA A 14 -8.80 -20.76 -5.67
N LYS A 15 -8.87 -20.88 -4.33
CA LYS A 15 -7.87 -20.31 -3.42
C LYS A 15 -6.48 -20.91 -3.62
N VAL A 16 -6.37 -22.22 -3.84
CA VAL A 16 -5.10 -22.90 -4.12
C VAL A 16 -4.52 -22.40 -5.45
N ILE A 17 -5.31 -22.36 -6.51
CA ILE A 17 -4.90 -21.85 -7.82
C ILE A 17 -4.44 -20.39 -7.71
N ALA A 18 -5.21 -19.52 -7.04
CA ALA A 18 -4.86 -18.13 -6.82
C ALA A 18 -3.54 -17.98 -6.03
N LYS A 19 -3.31 -18.83 -5.03
CA LYS A 19 -2.05 -18.83 -4.26
C LYS A 19 -0.84 -19.23 -5.10
N VAL A 20 -0.99 -20.23 -5.98
CA VAL A 20 0.07 -20.62 -6.92
C VAL A 20 0.40 -19.47 -7.88
N LEU A 21 -0.62 -18.84 -8.46
CA LEU A 21 -0.45 -17.67 -9.34
C LEU A 21 0.24 -16.52 -8.62
N ALA A 22 -0.20 -16.18 -7.41
CA ALA A 22 0.42 -15.13 -6.60
C ALA A 22 1.91 -15.44 -6.31
N MET A 23 2.25 -16.69 -6.04
CA MET A 23 3.64 -17.10 -5.79
C MET A 23 4.53 -16.99 -7.03
N ARG A 24 3.99 -17.27 -8.23
CA ARG A 24 4.71 -17.06 -9.50
C ARG A 24 4.90 -15.57 -9.78
N LEU A 25 3.84 -14.77 -9.61
CA LEU A 25 3.88 -13.32 -9.83
C LEU A 25 4.82 -12.62 -8.85
N LYS A 26 4.93 -13.08 -7.60
CA LYS A 26 5.84 -12.54 -6.59
C LYS A 26 7.29 -12.44 -7.08
N ASN A 27 7.74 -13.35 -7.94
CA ASN A 27 9.11 -13.34 -8.47
C ASN A 27 9.34 -12.26 -9.54
N VAL A 28 8.29 -11.82 -10.22
CA VAL A 28 8.34 -10.85 -11.32
C VAL A 28 7.91 -9.45 -10.87
N LEU A 29 7.09 -9.38 -9.82
CA LEU A 29 6.66 -8.12 -9.18
C LEU A 29 7.81 -7.14 -8.85
N PRO A 30 8.98 -7.55 -8.31
CA PRO A 30 10.05 -6.61 -8.00
C PRO A 30 10.68 -5.96 -9.24
N THR A 31 10.53 -6.56 -10.42
CA THR A 31 11.03 -5.99 -11.68
C THR A 31 10.07 -4.94 -12.27
N ILE A 32 8.79 -4.98 -11.88
CA ILE A 32 7.72 -4.14 -12.43
C ILE A 32 7.33 -3.02 -11.45
N ILE A 33 7.47 -3.25 -10.14
CA ILE A 33 7.04 -2.31 -9.10
C ILE A 33 8.24 -1.49 -8.59
N SER A 34 8.11 -0.16 -8.64
CA SER A 34 9.04 0.79 -8.04
C SER A 34 9.18 0.59 -6.52
N GLU A 35 10.41 0.71 -5.99
CA GLU A 35 10.80 0.51 -4.57
C GLU A 35 10.00 1.34 -3.55
N THR A 36 9.32 2.38 -4.02
CA THR A 36 8.51 3.32 -3.26
C THR A 36 7.12 2.79 -2.86
N ARG A 37 6.65 1.65 -3.38
CA ARG A 37 5.39 1.05 -2.89
C ARG A 37 5.61 0.30 -1.58
N SER A 38 5.11 0.88 -0.49
CA SER A 38 5.22 0.35 0.87
C SER A 38 4.06 -0.56 1.30
N THR A 39 3.24 -1.00 0.34
CA THR A 39 2.12 -1.91 0.58
C THR A 39 2.29 -3.15 -0.30
N PHE A 40 2.25 -4.32 0.32
CA PHE A 40 2.29 -5.66 -0.30
C PHE A 40 3.65 -6.22 -0.78
N VAL A 41 4.77 -5.56 -0.47
CA VAL A 41 6.12 -6.15 -0.65
C VAL A 41 6.50 -6.90 0.64
N SER A 42 7.01 -8.13 0.51
CA SER A 42 7.54 -8.88 1.66
C SER A 42 8.66 -8.07 2.31
N ASN A 43 8.73 -8.05 3.65
CA ASN A 43 9.68 -7.30 4.50
C ASN A 43 9.41 -5.81 4.79
N LYS A 44 8.30 -5.20 4.32
CA LYS A 44 7.90 -3.85 4.80
C LYS A 44 6.81 -3.95 5.86
N LEU A 45 7.15 -3.58 7.10
CA LEU A 45 6.22 -3.53 8.23
C LEU A 45 5.38 -2.25 8.19
N ILE A 46 4.17 -2.28 8.76
CA ILE A 46 3.32 -1.09 8.91
C ILE A 46 4.06 0.07 9.61
N MET A 47 5.01 -0.25 10.49
CA MET A 47 5.83 0.72 11.20
C MET A 47 6.71 1.58 10.27
N ASP A 48 7.15 1.03 9.14
CA ASP A 48 7.96 1.76 8.14
C ASP A 48 7.15 2.94 7.56
N ASN A 49 5.86 2.72 7.26
CA ASN A 49 4.96 3.77 6.79
C ASN A 49 4.69 4.85 7.85
N VAL A 50 4.64 4.46 9.12
CA VAL A 50 4.45 5.40 10.23
C VAL A 50 5.69 6.27 10.40
N LEU A 51 6.88 5.65 10.37
CA LEU A 51 8.15 6.36 10.46
C LEU A 51 8.32 7.34 9.30
N PHE A 52 8.10 6.89 8.07
CA PHE A 52 8.15 7.73 6.88
C PHE A 52 7.18 8.93 6.97
N SER A 53 5.96 8.70 7.46
CA SER A 53 4.97 9.78 7.65
C SER A 53 5.42 10.78 8.72
N TYR A 54 6.06 10.30 9.78
CA TYR A 54 6.60 11.13 10.86
C TYR A 54 7.76 11.99 10.36
N GLU A 55 8.69 11.42 9.60
CA GLU A 55 9.80 12.15 8.97
C GLU A 55 9.30 13.20 7.99
N LEU A 56 8.32 12.86 7.16
CA LEU A 56 7.69 13.78 6.21
C LEU A 56 7.05 14.97 6.94
N TYR A 57 6.29 14.70 8.01
CA TYR A 57 5.66 15.74 8.82
C TYR A 57 6.72 16.62 9.50
N HIS A 58 7.75 16.01 10.08
CA HIS A 58 8.84 16.71 10.73
C HIS A 58 9.58 17.62 9.76
N PHE A 59 9.89 17.14 8.57
CA PHE A 59 10.56 17.90 7.51
C PHE A 59 9.75 19.12 7.07
N ILE A 60 8.44 18.95 6.81
CA ILE A 60 7.55 20.05 6.43
C ILE A 60 7.44 21.08 7.57
N LYS A 61 7.39 20.63 8.83
CA LYS A 61 7.31 21.52 10.00
C LYS A 61 8.59 22.34 10.21
N HIS A 62 9.77 21.80 9.89
CA HIS A 62 11.06 22.48 10.06
C HIS A 62 11.44 23.35 8.86
N LYS A 63 10.98 23.02 7.64
CA LYS A 63 11.13 23.88 6.45
C LYS A 63 10.05 24.96 6.37
N LYS A 64 9.98 25.83 7.38
CA LYS A 64 9.10 27.02 7.40
C LYS A 64 9.70 28.27 6.76
N THR A 65 11.00 28.25 6.43
CA THR A 65 11.72 29.43 5.92
C THR A 65 12.43 29.08 4.61
N GLY A 66 12.06 29.79 3.53
CA GLY A 66 12.53 29.57 2.17
C GLY A 66 11.44 29.95 1.16
N SER A 67 11.81 30.28 -0.07
CA SER A 67 10.85 30.72 -1.11
C SER A 67 9.91 29.60 -1.62
N VAL A 68 10.08 28.36 -1.12
CA VAL A 68 9.37 27.16 -1.61
C VAL A 68 8.64 26.50 -0.45
N GLY A 69 7.31 26.38 -0.56
CA GLY A 69 6.47 25.65 0.39
C GLY A 69 6.39 24.16 0.06
N TYR A 70 6.28 23.32 1.09
CA TYR A 70 6.14 21.87 0.95
C TYR A 70 4.76 21.43 1.46
N MET A 71 4.10 20.54 0.73
CA MET A 71 2.79 19.99 1.09
C MET A 71 2.81 18.46 0.99
N SER A 72 2.25 17.80 2.00
CA SER A 72 2.00 16.36 1.95
C SER A 72 0.53 16.10 1.59
N ILE A 73 0.30 15.10 0.74
CA ILE A 73 -1.04 14.69 0.31
C ILE A 73 -1.18 13.20 0.62
N LYS A 74 -2.19 12.85 1.43
CA LYS A 74 -2.55 11.45 1.69
C LYS A 74 -3.66 11.04 0.73
N LEU A 75 -3.36 10.07 -0.13
CA LEU A 75 -4.33 9.46 -1.05
C LEU A 75 -4.80 8.13 -0.47
N ASP A 76 -6.11 7.99 -0.23
CA ASP A 76 -6.74 6.73 0.17
C ASP A 76 -7.50 6.14 -1.02
N MET A 77 -7.06 4.99 -1.52
CA MET A 77 -7.69 4.29 -2.63
C MET A 77 -8.00 2.85 -2.22
N LYS A 78 -9.26 2.43 -2.42
CA LYS A 78 -9.67 1.04 -2.22
C LYS A 78 -9.20 0.18 -3.39
N ALA A 79 -8.16 -0.62 -3.16
CA ALA A 79 -7.52 -1.44 -4.18
C ALA A 79 -8.38 -2.56 -4.82
N TYR A 80 -9.58 -2.83 -4.29
CA TYR A 80 -10.41 -3.98 -4.72
C TYR A 80 -11.87 -3.63 -5.04
N ASP A 81 -12.28 -2.39 -4.83
CA ASP A 81 -13.67 -1.95 -4.98
C ASP A 81 -13.95 -1.34 -6.36
N ARG A 82 -12.90 -0.85 -7.03
CA ARG A 82 -12.95 -0.28 -8.38
C ARG A 82 -12.01 -1.06 -9.28
N ILE A 83 -12.58 -1.98 -10.04
CA ILE A 83 -11.91 -2.63 -11.16
C ILE A 83 -12.65 -2.10 -12.38
N GLU A 84 -12.03 -1.16 -13.10
CA GLU A 84 -12.42 -0.73 -14.44
C GLU A 84 -11.40 -1.28 -15.44
#